data_AF-A0A9D6SAW0-F1
#
_entry.id   AF-A0A9D6SAW0-F1
#
_cell.length_a   1.000
_cell.length_b   1.000
_cell.length_c   1.000
_cell.angle_alpha   90.00
_cell.angle_beta   90.00
_cell.angle_gamma   90.00
#
_symmetry.space_group_name_H-M   'P 1'
#
loop_
_entity.id
_entity.type
_entity.pdbx_description
1 polymer ?
#
loop_
_entity_poly.entity_id
_entity_poly.type
_entity_poly.pdbx_seq_one_letter_code
_entity_poly.pdbx_strand_id
1 'polypeptide(L)'
;MYIVSALYRMSLAAIVLVALAVIFYPHRAASQATLQISNIVVTMDAAESRVTVKWMTSLPADERIDFGVDDTYGTFFVSPTPLATEHTMMLSGLESETVYHFMLTARSGEQTVSSFDQIFKTVKFTDRALPLLESVRIAYTTGTSVTFQWETDEEATSQVRIGKTRNYTGGAGDGRRTKLHDITVGGLSTGTFYHAQVSSADKDGNTAFSNDIVFTTLLNTVADKSPLTLTDIRPLTPNDAQVTVTSATVSWTTNKLASTAVEYGLSDRLGAWNAVTDFRTFSHVVRLADLKPDTRYYFRAVSRDVFNREEKSAIHSLITKAQPKPPALVISPDRPVVLGFTATAHTKPSALHRAKGSPDIYAILKNQKYRVPNVQSLKRTPFAGIAVTEVSKDFLDRFPFAQLAKADDSNTVYYLYRRPNNHLLKLAIPSPSVFLSYPRNKWDRIVTIDQRDLDLYPHALLIKTRDKKEVYLLQNNSKRPFLSSQAFEGKGFRYEDVVEVNPEHLATYETGAFIE
;
A
#
# COMPACT_ATOMS: atom_id res chain seq x y z
N MET A 1 -54.08 -2.87 -67.82
CA MET A 1 -54.63 -1.75 -67.03
C MET A 1 -54.23 -1.95 -65.58
N TYR A 2 -53.74 -0.89 -64.91
CA TYR A 2 -53.36 -0.76 -63.48
C TYR A 2 -52.94 -1.99 -62.64
N ILE A 3 -51.66 -1.96 -62.23
CA ILE A 3 -51.06 -2.18 -60.89
C ILE A 3 -51.97 -2.77 -59.78
N VAL A 4 -51.51 -3.82 -59.06
CA VAL A 4 -51.32 -3.90 -57.57
C VAL A 4 -50.91 -5.33 -57.11
N SER A 5 -50.23 -5.40 -55.97
CA SER A 5 -49.54 -6.54 -55.31
C SER A 5 -50.38 -7.75 -54.87
N ALA A 6 -49.75 -8.93 -54.72
CA ALA A 6 -49.48 -9.55 -53.38
C ALA A 6 -48.77 -10.94 -53.37
N LEU A 7 -47.68 -11.03 -52.59
CA LEU A 7 -47.20 -12.11 -51.70
C LEU A 7 -47.52 -13.64 -51.88
N TYR A 8 -46.42 -14.43 -51.90
CA TYR A 8 -46.13 -15.67 -51.10
C TYR A 8 -46.79 -17.06 -51.40
N ARG A 9 -46.00 -18.04 -51.92
CA ARG A 9 -45.47 -19.27 -51.22
C ARG A 9 -45.09 -20.48 -52.12
N MET A 10 -43.83 -20.94 -51.97
CA MET A 10 -43.33 -22.33 -51.78
C MET A 10 -43.43 -23.47 -52.87
N SER A 11 -42.22 -23.99 -53.19
CA SER A 11 -41.74 -25.40 -53.18
C SER A 11 -41.98 -26.44 -54.32
N LEU A 12 -40.85 -26.89 -54.91
CA LEU A 12 -40.44 -28.25 -55.38
C LEU A 12 -41.24 -28.96 -56.50
N ALA A 13 -40.66 -29.81 -57.39
CA ALA A 13 -39.28 -30.32 -57.64
C ALA A 13 -39.17 -30.73 -59.16
N ALA A 14 -38.28 -31.57 -59.74
CA ALA A 14 -37.19 -32.49 -59.32
C ALA A 14 -36.29 -32.90 -60.53
N ILE A 15 -35.17 -33.64 -60.30
CA ILE A 15 -34.39 -34.42 -61.32
C ILE A 15 -33.58 -33.48 -62.30
N VAL A 16 -32.49 -33.78 -63.03
CA VAL A 16 -31.81 -35.00 -63.59
C VAL A 16 -30.30 -35.07 -63.23
N LEU A 17 -29.49 -35.87 -63.96
CA LEU A 17 -28.05 -36.13 -63.75
C LEU A 17 -27.16 -35.58 -64.89
N VAL A 18 -25.86 -35.35 -64.58
CA VAL A 18 -24.69 -35.50 -65.49
C VAL A 18 -23.54 -36.12 -64.69
N ALA A 19 -22.62 -36.86 -65.32
CA ALA A 19 -21.54 -37.59 -64.63
C ALA A 19 -20.11 -37.35 -65.21
N LEU A 20 -19.16 -37.39 -64.28
CA LEU A 20 -17.68 -37.44 -64.35
C LEU A 20 -16.96 -37.77 -65.68
N ALA A 21 -15.91 -36.98 -65.95
CA ALA A 21 -14.59 -37.46 -66.39
C ALA A 21 -13.50 -36.50 -65.85
N VAL A 22 -12.30 -37.01 -65.51
CA VAL A 22 -11.20 -36.21 -64.92
C VAL A 22 -9.98 -36.23 -65.85
N ILE A 23 -9.35 -35.06 -66.03
CA ILE A 23 -8.02 -34.92 -66.66
C ILE A 23 -7.13 -34.13 -65.70
N PHE A 24 -5.94 -34.65 -65.41
CA PHE A 24 -4.95 -33.98 -64.58
C PHE A 24 -4.32 -32.79 -65.32
N TYR A 25 -4.42 -31.60 -64.75
CA TYR A 25 -3.49 -30.51 -65.03
C TYR A 25 -2.34 -30.53 -64.01
N PRO A 26 -1.07 -30.38 -64.42
CA PRO A 26 0.01 -30.17 -63.48
C PRO A 26 -0.15 -28.79 -62.82
N HIS A 27 -0.47 -28.76 -61.53
CA HIS A 27 -0.42 -27.52 -60.76
C HIS A 27 1.02 -26.98 -60.76
N ARG A 28 1.28 -25.94 -61.55
CA ARG A 28 2.33 -24.98 -61.20
C ARG A 28 1.96 -24.45 -59.82
N ALA A 29 2.75 -24.79 -58.80
CA ALA A 29 2.66 -24.11 -57.52
C ALA A 29 2.94 -22.62 -57.78
N ALA A 30 1.91 -21.79 -57.61
CA ALA A 30 2.12 -20.36 -57.55
C ALA A 30 3.03 -20.09 -56.35
N SER A 31 4.12 -19.33 -56.55
CA SER A 31 4.96 -18.93 -55.44
C SER A 31 4.09 -18.10 -54.48
N GLN A 32 3.82 -18.66 -53.30
CA GLN A 32 3.03 -17.97 -52.29
C GLN A 32 3.77 -16.69 -51.91
N ALA A 33 3.08 -15.55 -51.96
CA ALA A 33 3.68 -14.28 -51.61
C ALA A 33 4.24 -14.35 -50.18
N THR A 34 5.49 -13.93 -50.01
CA THR A 34 6.20 -13.99 -48.73
C THR A 34 5.94 -12.72 -47.94
N LEU A 35 5.65 -12.86 -46.65
CA LEU A 35 5.51 -11.73 -45.75
C LEU A 35 6.89 -11.10 -45.49
N GLN A 36 7.01 -9.80 -45.74
CA GLN A 36 8.21 -9.00 -45.55
C GLN A 36 7.84 -7.67 -44.90
N ILE A 37 8.63 -7.22 -43.93
CA ILE A 37 8.58 -5.86 -43.38
C ILE A 37 9.52 -4.97 -44.20
N SER A 38 9.09 -3.74 -44.50
CA SER A 38 9.84 -2.78 -45.32
C SER A 38 9.57 -1.33 -44.89
N ASN A 39 10.41 -0.41 -45.37
CA ASN A 39 10.26 1.04 -45.21
C ASN A 39 9.95 1.49 -43.76
N ILE A 40 10.74 0.97 -42.81
CA ILE A 40 10.72 1.40 -41.41
C ILE A 40 11.21 2.85 -41.34
N VAL A 41 10.36 3.74 -40.83
CA VAL A 41 10.64 5.17 -40.67
C VAL A 41 10.28 5.58 -39.24
N VAL A 42 11.24 6.16 -38.52
CA VAL A 42 11.06 6.70 -37.17
C VAL A 42 11.03 8.23 -37.26
N THR A 43 9.96 8.84 -36.76
CA THR A 43 9.83 10.30 -36.64
C THR A 43 9.62 10.69 -35.18
N MET A 44 10.13 11.85 -34.77
CA MET A 44 10.08 12.30 -33.37
C MET A 44 9.41 13.67 -33.29
N ASP A 45 8.45 13.80 -32.37
CA ASP A 45 7.96 15.10 -31.92
C ASP A 45 8.64 15.44 -30.58
N ALA A 46 9.51 16.45 -30.62
CA ALA A 46 10.30 16.90 -29.48
C ALA A 46 9.52 17.76 -28.48
N ALA A 47 8.35 18.27 -28.86
CA ALA A 47 7.48 19.10 -28.02
C ALA A 47 6.43 18.24 -27.31
N GLU A 48 5.92 17.19 -27.95
CA GLU A 48 4.95 16.27 -27.34
C GLU A 48 5.59 15.05 -26.65
N SER A 49 6.92 14.91 -26.68
CA SER A 49 7.67 13.74 -26.18
C SER A 49 7.23 12.41 -26.81
N ARG A 50 6.94 12.42 -28.12
CA ARG A 50 6.38 11.29 -28.88
C ARG A 50 7.34 10.80 -29.96
N VAL A 51 7.36 9.50 -30.20
CA VAL A 51 8.07 8.90 -31.34
C VAL A 51 7.08 8.05 -32.13
N THR A 52 6.92 8.34 -33.42
CA THR A 52 6.05 7.57 -34.32
C THR A 52 6.92 6.66 -35.18
N VAL A 53 6.67 5.36 -35.11
CA VAL A 53 7.28 4.35 -35.98
C VAL A 53 6.26 3.98 -37.05
N LYS A 54 6.65 4.08 -38.32
CA LYS A 54 5.86 3.65 -39.48
C LYS A 54 6.59 2.59 -40.27
N TRP A 55 5.86 1.64 -40.85
CA TRP A 55 6.43 0.63 -41.73
C TRP A 55 5.36 0.07 -42.67
N MET A 56 5.78 -0.76 -43.64
CA MET A 56 4.88 -1.47 -44.54
C MET A 56 5.13 -2.97 -44.53
N THR A 57 4.09 -3.74 -44.83
CA THR A 57 4.17 -5.19 -45.04
C THR A 57 3.71 -5.58 -46.45
N SER A 58 4.39 -6.57 -47.05
CA SER A 58 4.08 -7.08 -48.40
C SER A 58 2.72 -7.79 -48.51
N LEU A 59 2.09 -8.11 -47.38
CA LEU A 59 0.75 -8.67 -47.24
C LEU A 59 0.01 -7.99 -46.08
N PRO A 60 -1.34 -8.01 -46.07
CA PRO A 60 -2.12 -7.58 -44.91
C PRO A 60 -1.76 -8.39 -43.66
N ALA A 61 -1.20 -7.72 -42.65
CA ALA A 61 -0.68 -8.34 -41.44
C ALA A 61 -1.19 -7.61 -40.18
N ASP A 62 -1.00 -8.23 -39.01
CA ASP A 62 -1.11 -7.54 -37.72
C ASP A 62 0.18 -6.77 -37.38
N GLU A 63 0.09 -5.87 -36.39
CA GLU A 63 1.20 -5.01 -35.95
C GLU A 63 1.55 -5.21 -34.47
N ARG A 64 2.83 -5.54 -34.22
CA ARG A 64 3.48 -5.56 -32.91
C ARG A 64 4.83 -4.83 -32.97
N ILE A 65 5.12 -4.05 -31.93
CA ILE A 65 6.47 -3.54 -31.65
C ILE A 65 6.88 -3.97 -30.24
N ASP A 66 8.09 -4.48 -30.10
CA ASP A 66 8.80 -4.65 -28.83
C ASP A 66 9.88 -3.57 -28.74
N PHE A 67 10.04 -2.89 -27.62
CA PHE A 67 11.03 -1.81 -27.45
C PHE A 67 11.57 -1.72 -26.02
N GLY A 68 12.78 -1.16 -25.87
CA GLY A 68 13.44 -0.95 -24.59
C GLY A 68 14.70 -0.09 -24.72
N VAL A 69 15.42 0.11 -23.62
CA VAL A 69 16.73 0.81 -23.61
C VAL A 69 17.91 -0.08 -24.02
N ASP A 70 17.64 -1.37 -24.24
CA ASP A 70 18.57 -2.41 -24.70
C ASP A 70 17.83 -3.45 -25.55
N ASP A 71 18.58 -4.37 -26.15
CA ASP A 71 18.13 -5.41 -27.08
C ASP A 71 17.36 -6.57 -26.42
N THR A 72 17.19 -6.57 -25.09
CA THR A 72 16.27 -7.50 -24.42
C THR A 72 14.80 -7.04 -24.51
N TYR A 73 14.60 -5.74 -24.74
CA TYR A 73 13.33 -5.01 -24.75
C TYR A 73 12.58 -5.03 -23.40
N GLY A 74 11.90 -3.93 -23.07
CA GLY A 74 11.22 -3.75 -21.77
C GLY A 74 9.70 -3.67 -21.85
N THR A 75 9.12 -3.39 -23.02
CA THR A 75 7.68 -3.21 -23.21
C THR A 75 7.32 -3.55 -24.65
N PHE A 76 6.09 -3.99 -24.89
CA PHE A 76 5.55 -4.18 -26.23
C PHE A 76 4.21 -3.47 -26.39
N PHE A 77 3.91 -3.04 -27.61
CA PHE A 77 2.59 -2.59 -28.02
C PHE A 77 2.07 -3.47 -29.15
N VAL A 78 0.76 -3.69 -29.15
CA VAL A 78 -0.01 -4.33 -30.23
C VAL A 78 -1.24 -3.50 -30.51
N SER A 79 -1.62 -3.40 -31.78
CA SER A 79 -2.81 -2.64 -32.19
C SER A 79 -3.99 -3.59 -32.42
N PRO A 80 -5.23 -3.22 -32.07
CA PRO A 80 -6.43 -3.98 -32.38
C PRO A 80 -6.98 -3.68 -33.80
N THR A 81 -6.15 -3.17 -34.70
CA THR A 81 -6.47 -2.79 -36.07
C THR A 81 -6.78 -4.02 -36.96
N PRO A 82 -7.61 -3.87 -38.01
CA PRO A 82 -7.75 -4.90 -39.04
C PRO A 82 -6.45 -5.03 -39.84
N LEU A 83 -6.19 -6.22 -40.39
CA LEU A 83 -4.95 -6.53 -41.11
C LEU A 83 -4.65 -5.51 -42.23
N ALA A 84 -3.46 -4.91 -42.19
CA ALA A 84 -3.07 -3.81 -43.07
C ALA A 84 -1.70 -4.03 -43.73
N THR A 85 -1.42 -3.29 -44.80
CA THR A 85 -0.11 -3.23 -45.48
C THR A 85 0.71 -1.99 -45.11
N GLU A 86 0.09 -1.01 -44.44
CA GLU A 86 0.72 0.20 -43.92
C GLU A 86 0.40 0.28 -42.42
N HIS A 87 1.42 0.53 -41.60
CA HIS A 87 1.35 0.45 -40.13
C HIS A 87 1.94 1.71 -39.51
N THR A 88 1.42 2.13 -38.34
CA THR A 88 1.83 3.37 -37.69
C THR A 88 1.56 3.33 -36.19
N MET A 89 2.63 3.24 -35.39
CA MET A 89 2.55 3.09 -33.94
C MET A 89 3.24 4.24 -33.22
N MET A 90 2.61 4.76 -32.16
CA MET A 90 3.12 5.90 -31.38
C MET A 90 3.66 5.41 -30.04
N LEU A 91 4.98 5.55 -29.86
CA LEU A 91 5.68 5.31 -28.60
C LEU A 91 5.61 6.56 -27.71
N SER A 92 5.38 6.33 -26.43
CA SER A 92 5.24 7.36 -25.38
C SER A 92 5.82 6.84 -24.06
N GLY A 93 6.04 7.73 -23.09
CA GLY A 93 6.75 7.38 -21.84
C GLY A 93 8.25 7.15 -22.04
N LEU A 94 8.82 7.72 -23.12
CA LEU A 94 10.25 7.65 -23.43
C LEU A 94 11.04 8.71 -22.66
N GLU A 95 12.26 8.38 -22.26
CA GLU A 95 13.21 9.33 -21.69
C GLU A 95 13.86 10.19 -22.77
N SER A 96 14.26 11.41 -22.42
CA SER A 96 14.95 12.35 -23.31
C SER A 96 16.44 12.07 -23.42
N GLU A 97 17.02 12.22 -24.61
CA GLU A 97 18.45 11.95 -24.90
C GLU A 97 18.90 10.49 -24.64
N THR A 98 17.96 9.54 -24.61
CA THR A 98 18.16 8.11 -24.37
C THR A 98 18.13 7.32 -25.68
N VAL A 99 18.96 6.27 -25.78
CA VAL A 99 18.93 5.32 -26.91
C VAL A 99 17.88 4.25 -26.61
N TYR A 100 17.05 3.96 -27.61
CA TYR A 100 16.05 2.91 -27.59
C TYR A 100 16.27 1.93 -28.73
N HIS A 101 16.14 0.66 -28.40
CA HIS A 101 16.12 -0.50 -29.29
C HIS A 101 14.66 -0.90 -29.53
N PHE A 102 14.32 -1.36 -30.74
CA PHE A 102 13.02 -1.92 -31.05
C PHE A 102 13.03 -2.97 -32.16
N MET A 103 12.13 -3.93 -32.05
CA MET A 103 11.85 -4.94 -33.07
C MET A 103 10.38 -4.88 -33.46
N LEU A 104 10.11 -4.94 -34.77
CA LEU A 104 8.75 -5.09 -35.30
C LEU A 104 8.48 -6.57 -35.54
N THR A 105 7.29 -7.04 -35.19
CA THR A 105 6.78 -8.37 -35.58
C THR A 105 5.44 -8.20 -36.29
N ALA A 106 5.28 -8.89 -37.41
CA ALA A 106 4.06 -8.89 -38.21
C ALA A 106 3.69 -10.31 -38.63
N ARG A 107 2.39 -10.63 -38.60
CA ARG A 107 1.86 -11.95 -38.99
C ARG A 107 0.69 -11.82 -39.95
N SER A 108 0.71 -12.65 -41.00
CA SER A 108 -0.30 -12.74 -42.06
C SER A 108 -0.68 -14.21 -42.25
N GLY A 109 -1.75 -14.65 -41.58
CA GLY A 109 -2.11 -16.07 -41.50
C GLY A 109 -1.04 -16.87 -40.74
N GLU A 110 -0.54 -17.94 -41.35
CA GLU A 110 0.53 -18.78 -40.80
C GLU A 110 1.94 -18.15 -40.93
N GLN A 111 2.11 -17.13 -41.78
CA GLN A 111 3.41 -16.44 -41.92
C GLN A 111 3.61 -15.44 -40.80
N THR A 112 4.70 -15.54 -40.05
CA THR A 112 5.17 -14.54 -39.09
C THR A 112 6.60 -14.12 -39.45
N VAL A 113 6.89 -12.82 -39.42
CA VAL A 113 8.23 -12.28 -39.67
C VAL A 113 8.53 -11.17 -38.65
N SER A 114 9.80 -11.02 -38.30
CA SER A 114 10.30 -9.88 -37.51
C SER A 114 11.32 -9.07 -38.30
N SER A 115 11.47 -7.79 -37.95
CA SER A 115 12.63 -7.00 -38.35
C SER A 115 13.90 -7.49 -37.64
N PHE A 116 15.07 -7.01 -38.06
CA PHE A 116 16.22 -6.92 -37.16
C PHE A 116 15.92 -5.90 -36.05
N ASP A 117 16.73 -5.89 -34.99
CA ASP A 117 16.76 -4.78 -34.03
C ASP A 117 16.99 -3.46 -34.77
N GLN A 118 16.28 -2.41 -34.37
CA GLN A 118 16.31 -1.07 -34.91
C GLN A 118 16.56 -0.09 -33.77
N ILE A 119 17.53 0.81 -33.93
CA ILE A 119 17.87 1.79 -32.90
C ILE A 119 17.41 3.20 -33.28
N PHE A 120 16.90 3.93 -32.29
CA PHE A 120 16.76 5.38 -32.36
C PHE A 120 17.27 6.03 -31.07
N LYS A 121 17.69 7.30 -31.14
CA LYS A 121 18.02 8.08 -29.94
C LYS A 121 17.01 9.23 -29.83
N THR A 122 16.30 9.33 -28.73
CA THR A 122 15.44 10.50 -28.48
C THR A 122 16.27 11.76 -28.44
N VAL A 123 15.70 12.87 -28.91
CA VAL A 123 16.29 14.20 -28.71
C VAL A 123 16.03 14.68 -27.28
N LYS A 124 16.59 15.83 -26.90
CA LYS A 124 16.14 16.51 -25.69
C LYS A 124 14.69 16.94 -25.87
N PHE A 125 13.78 16.32 -25.13
CA PHE A 125 12.43 16.83 -24.97
C PHE A 125 12.47 18.11 -24.13
N THR A 126 11.72 19.12 -24.56
CA THR A 126 11.60 20.41 -23.86
C THR A 126 10.12 20.66 -23.63
N ASP A 127 9.70 20.91 -22.39
CA ASP A 127 8.33 21.35 -22.19
C ASP A 127 8.09 22.71 -22.84
N ARG A 128 6.85 22.96 -23.24
CA ARG A 128 6.37 24.21 -23.84
C ARG A 128 4.98 24.61 -23.32
N ALA A 129 4.38 23.82 -22.44
CA ALA A 129 3.24 24.27 -21.66
C ALA A 129 3.69 25.41 -20.73
N LEU A 130 2.78 26.34 -20.41
CA LEU A 130 2.97 27.30 -19.33
C LEU A 130 2.27 26.73 -18.09
N PRO A 131 2.84 26.82 -16.87
CA PRO A 131 2.18 26.37 -15.65
C PRO A 131 0.78 26.97 -15.49
N LEU A 132 -0.23 26.15 -15.23
CA LEU A 132 -1.59 26.63 -15.00
C LEU A 132 -1.68 27.30 -13.61
N LEU A 133 -1.84 28.62 -13.55
CA LEU A 133 -1.96 29.34 -12.28
C LEU A 133 -3.39 29.22 -11.73
N GLU A 134 -3.57 28.41 -10.69
CA GLU A 134 -4.85 28.16 -10.03
C GLU A 134 -4.95 28.85 -8.65
N SER A 135 -6.19 29.00 -8.14
CA SER A 135 -6.48 29.49 -6.77
C SER A 135 -5.83 30.83 -6.35
N VAL A 136 -5.43 31.67 -7.32
CA VAL A 136 -4.70 32.94 -7.10
C VAL A 136 -5.48 33.90 -6.23
N ARG A 137 -4.95 34.21 -5.04
CA ARG A 137 -5.61 35.03 -4.02
C ARG A 137 -4.62 35.90 -3.23
N ILE A 138 -5.13 36.99 -2.66
CA ILE A 138 -4.49 37.67 -1.54
C ILE A 138 -4.93 36.96 -0.25
N ALA A 139 -3.98 36.38 0.47
CA ALA A 139 -4.22 35.61 1.69
C ALA A 139 -4.19 36.49 2.96
N TYR A 140 -3.37 37.55 2.98
CA TYR A 140 -3.27 38.47 4.11
C TYR A 140 -2.68 39.83 3.70
N THR A 141 -3.24 40.92 4.21
CA THR A 141 -2.76 42.30 3.98
C THR A 141 -2.61 43.03 5.31
N THR A 142 -1.51 43.77 5.45
CA THR A 142 -1.16 44.53 6.67
C THR A 142 -0.92 46.01 6.34
N GLY A 143 -0.31 46.77 7.24
CA GLY A 143 0.09 48.15 6.96
C GLY A 143 1.24 48.26 5.96
N THR A 144 2.21 47.35 6.02
CA THR A 144 3.44 47.39 5.21
C THR A 144 3.71 46.12 4.40
N SER A 145 2.82 45.13 4.44
CA SER A 145 2.97 43.88 3.66
C SER A 145 1.66 43.36 3.07
N VAL A 146 1.81 42.50 2.07
CA VAL A 146 0.75 41.69 1.46
C VAL A 146 1.29 40.28 1.24
N THR A 147 0.44 39.27 1.30
CA THR A 147 0.80 37.87 1.01
C THR A 147 -0.14 37.31 -0.05
N PHE A 148 0.46 36.78 -1.11
CA PHE A 148 -0.24 36.11 -2.22
C PHE A 148 -0.06 34.60 -2.09
N GLN A 149 -1.13 33.87 -2.38
CA GLN A 149 -1.12 32.41 -2.44
C GLN A 149 -1.75 31.96 -3.75
N TRP A 150 -1.14 30.96 -4.39
CA TRP A 150 -1.64 30.34 -5.62
C TRP A 150 -1.07 28.93 -5.81
N GLU A 151 -1.63 28.18 -6.75
CA GLU A 151 -1.33 26.78 -7.01
C GLU A 151 -0.90 26.60 -8.48
N THR A 152 -0.14 25.55 -8.78
CA THR A 152 0.15 25.11 -10.15
C THR A 152 -0.05 23.62 -10.36
N ASP A 153 -0.43 23.26 -11.59
CA ASP A 153 -0.53 21.89 -12.06
C ASP A 153 0.83 21.17 -12.13
N GLU A 154 1.93 21.92 -12.32
CA GLU A 154 3.31 21.43 -12.32
C GLU A 154 4.24 22.13 -11.30
N GLU A 155 5.46 21.59 -11.11
CA GLU A 155 6.44 22.06 -10.14
C GLU A 155 7.17 23.33 -10.62
N ALA A 156 6.75 24.51 -10.16
CA ALA A 156 7.20 25.80 -10.70
C ALA A 156 7.77 26.76 -9.63
N THR A 157 8.57 27.74 -10.05
CA THR A 157 9.12 28.79 -9.17
C THR A 157 8.06 29.81 -8.74
N SER A 158 8.32 30.60 -7.71
CA SER A 158 7.33 31.54 -7.14
C SER A 158 7.79 33.00 -7.28
N GLN A 159 7.07 33.86 -8.02
CA GLN A 159 7.42 35.29 -8.12
C GLN A 159 6.19 36.20 -8.05
N VAL A 160 6.31 37.30 -7.31
CA VAL A 160 5.35 38.41 -7.25
C VAL A 160 6.04 39.70 -7.67
N ARG A 161 5.36 40.51 -8.49
CA ARG A 161 5.76 41.88 -8.87
C ARG A 161 4.69 42.86 -8.39
N ILE A 162 5.09 44.06 -7.96
CA ILE A 162 4.19 45.08 -7.38
C ILE A 162 4.60 46.51 -7.75
N GLY A 163 3.63 47.43 -7.85
CA GLY A 163 3.85 48.86 -8.11
C GLY A 163 2.63 49.71 -7.71
N LYS A 164 2.81 51.04 -7.62
CA LYS A 164 1.67 51.97 -7.42
C LYS A 164 0.85 52.19 -8.70
N THR A 165 1.35 51.68 -9.82
CA THR A 165 0.69 51.54 -11.12
C THR A 165 1.06 50.17 -11.71
N ARG A 166 0.54 49.81 -12.88
CA ARG A 166 0.94 48.59 -13.63
C ARG A 166 2.42 48.56 -14.05
N ASN A 167 3.16 49.66 -13.90
CA ASN A 167 4.61 49.63 -13.97
C ASN A 167 5.14 49.10 -12.63
N TYR A 168 5.23 47.78 -12.50
CA TYR A 168 5.73 47.13 -11.29
C TYR A 168 7.20 47.50 -11.05
N THR A 169 7.50 48.01 -9.84
CA THR A 169 8.80 48.56 -9.44
C THR A 169 9.42 47.86 -8.23
N GLY A 170 8.73 46.87 -7.66
CA GLY A 170 9.24 46.00 -6.59
C GLY A 170 8.63 44.60 -6.68
N GLY A 171 8.92 43.75 -5.70
CA GLY A 171 8.41 42.37 -5.67
C GLY A 171 9.12 41.51 -4.62
N ALA A 172 8.76 40.23 -4.59
CA ALA A 172 9.44 39.17 -3.84
C ALA A 172 9.21 37.82 -4.53
N GLY A 173 10.02 36.81 -4.22
CA GLY A 173 9.89 35.48 -4.81
C GLY A 173 10.78 34.42 -4.15
N ASP A 174 10.57 33.16 -4.50
CA ASP A 174 11.40 32.01 -4.16
C ASP A 174 11.73 31.23 -5.46
N GLY A 175 13.01 30.92 -5.66
CA GLY A 175 13.50 30.13 -6.80
C GLY A 175 13.34 28.62 -6.60
N ARG A 176 12.85 28.16 -5.45
CA ARG A 176 12.39 26.78 -5.25
C ARG A 176 11.20 26.47 -6.13
N ARG A 177 11.20 25.27 -6.70
CA ARG A 177 10.04 24.72 -7.39
C ARG A 177 9.10 24.03 -6.40
N THR A 178 7.81 24.27 -6.59
CA THR A 178 6.70 23.81 -5.75
C THR A 178 5.41 23.91 -6.56
N LYS A 179 4.35 23.21 -6.14
CA LYS A 179 2.97 23.44 -6.59
C LYS A 179 2.17 24.39 -5.69
N LEU A 180 2.68 24.72 -4.50
CA LEU A 180 2.02 25.59 -3.53
C LEU A 180 2.86 26.84 -3.30
N HIS A 181 2.44 27.98 -3.86
CA HIS A 181 3.21 29.22 -3.85
C HIS A 181 2.71 30.18 -2.76
N ASP A 182 3.57 30.59 -1.83
CA ASP A 182 3.18 31.46 -0.71
C ASP A 182 4.19 32.60 -0.49
N ILE A 183 3.94 33.76 -1.12
CA ILE A 183 4.89 34.87 -1.16
C ILE A 183 4.36 36.10 -0.45
N THR A 184 5.07 36.53 0.60
CA THR A 184 4.88 37.84 1.24
C THR A 184 5.77 38.89 0.58
N VAL A 185 5.18 40.02 0.16
CA VAL A 185 5.90 41.23 -0.21
C VAL A 185 5.79 42.24 0.93
N GLY A 186 6.92 42.75 1.43
CA GLY A 186 6.99 43.76 2.49
C GLY A 186 7.49 45.12 2.02
N GLY A 187 7.66 46.07 2.94
CA GLY A 187 8.20 47.41 2.67
C GLY A 187 7.21 48.36 1.99
N LEU A 188 5.91 48.06 2.02
CA LEU A 188 4.86 48.87 1.41
C LEU A 188 4.51 50.09 2.26
N SER A 189 3.99 51.13 1.62
CA SER A 189 3.44 52.32 2.30
C SER A 189 2.03 52.02 2.82
N THR A 190 1.70 52.40 4.06
CA THR A 190 0.35 52.29 4.63
C THR A 190 -0.69 53.06 3.84
N GLY A 191 -1.95 52.61 3.87
CA GLY A 191 -3.09 53.28 3.22
C GLY A 191 -2.96 53.50 1.71
N THR A 192 -2.03 52.81 1.05
CA THR A 192 -1.66 53.05 -0.35
C THR A 192 -2.25 51.98 -1.26
N PHE A 193 -2.78 52.41 -2.40
CA PHE A 193 -3.27 51.54 -3.47
C PHE A 193 -2.08 50.97 -4.28
N TYR A 194 -2.16 49.68 -4.60
CA TYR A 194 -1.12 48.94 -5.32
C TYR A 194 -1.73 48.02 -6.39
N HIS A 195 -1.00 47.91 -7.51
CA HIS A 195 -1.15 46.88 -8.52
C HIS A 195 -0.08 45.79 -8.31
N ALA A 196 -0.43 44.53 -8.53
CA ALA A 196 0.47 43.39 -8.43
C ALA A 196 0.18 42.32 -9.50
N GLN A 197 1.17 41.49 -9.78
CA GLN A 197 1.04 40.32 -10.64
C GLN A 197 1.86 39.18 -10.04
N VAL A 198 1.30 37.97 -10.05
CA VAL A 198 2.03 36.74 -9.71
C VAL A 198 2.44 35.99 -10.98
N SER A 199 3.52 35.24 -10.91
CA SER A 199 4.05 34.46 -12.02
C SER A 199 4.84 33.25 -11.51
N SER A 200 4.68 32.12 -12.21
CA SER A 200 5.44 30.89 -11.95
C SER A 200 6.16 30.44 -13.22
N ALA A 201 7.36 29.88 -13.07
CA ALA A 201 8.14 29.31 -14.18
C ALA A 201 8.54 27.86 -13.88
N ASP A 202 8.34 26.97 -14.86
CA ASP A 202 8.56 25.53 -14.79
C ASP A 202 10.07 25.13 -14.70
N LYS A 203 10.38 23.88 -15.05
CA LYS A 203 11.77 23.39 -15.20
C LYS A 203 12.51 23.92 -16.44
N ASP A 204 11.86 24.14 -17.58
CA ASP A 204 12.50 24.47 -18.86
C ASP A 204 12.53 25.98 -19.19
N GLY A 205 11.82 26.83 -18.43
CA GLY A 205 11.77 28.30 -18.54
C GLY A 205 10.41 28.89 -18.92
N ASN A 206 9.41 28.05 -19.16
CA ASN A 206 8.04 28.42 -19.50
C ASN A 206 7.39 29.17 -18.33
N THR A 207 7.03 30.44 -18.54
CA THR A 207 6.59 31.35 -17.47
C THR A 207 5.14 31.80 -17.67
N ALA A 208 4.27 31.43 -16.74
CA ALA A 208 2.89 31.89 -16.67
C ALA A 208 2.75 33.18 -15.84
N PHE A 209 1.73 33.99 -16.12
CA PHE A 209 1.47 35.26 -15.44
C PHE A 209 -0.02 35.41 -15.10
N SER A 210 -0.33 35.96 -13.92
CA SER A 210 -1.70 36.32 -13.57
C SER A 210 -2.19 37.57 -14.29
N ASN A 211 -3.51 37.77 -14.27
CA ASN A 211 -4.08 39.11 -14.46
C ASN A 211 -3.55 40.10 -13.41
N ASP A 212 -3.71 41.39 -13.69
CA ASP A 212 -3.39 42.49 -12.75
C ASP A 212 -4.30 42.45 -11.52
N ILE A 213 -3.71 42.28 -10.35
CA ILE A 213 -4.37 42.20 -9.04
C ILE A 213 -4.24 43.57 -8.36
N VAL A 214 -5.35 44.15 -7.89
CA VAL A 214 -5.35 45.44 -7.20
C VAL A 214 -5.75 45.31 -5.74
N PHE A 215 -5.08 46.05 -4.85
CA PHE A 215 -5.40 46.10 -3.42
C PHE A 215 -4.98 47.41 -2.77
N THR A 216 -5.32 47.59 -1.49
CA THR A 216 -4.87 48.72 -0.66
C THR A 216 -4.36 48.18 0.67
N THR A 217 -3.18 48.63 1.10
CA THR A 217 -2.62 48.32 2.43
C THR A 217 -3.44 48.96 3.56
N LEU A 218 -3.40 48.40 4.77
CA LEU A 218 -4.07 48.99 5.93
C LEU A 218 -3.54 50.40 6.26
N LEU A 219 -4.39 51.24 6.84
CA LEU A 219 -4.07 52.64 7.20
C LEU A 219 -3.01 52.78 8.32
N ASN A 220 -2.66 51.69 9.01
CA ASN A 220 -1.74 51.69 10.14
C ASN A 220 -0.97 50.37 10.26
N THR A 221 0.04 50.34 11.13
CA THR A 221 0.96 49.20 11.35
C THR A 221 0.65 48.37 12.60
N VAL A 222 -0.61 48.36 13.07
CA VAL A 222 -0.99 47.64 14.30
C VAL A 222 -0.91 46.12 14.09
N ALA A 223 -1.41 45.63 12.95
CA ALA A 223 -1.29 44.21 12.57
C ALA A 223 0.19 43.78 12.52
N ASP A 224 1.02 44.56 11.83
CA ASP A 224 2.45 44.38 11.64
C ASP A 224 3.19 44.23 12.98
N LYS A 225 2.95 45.17 13.91
CA LYS A 225 3.66 45.26 15.21
C LYS A 225 3.12 44.32 16.28
N SER A 226 1.85 43.91 16.20
CA SER A 226 1.26 42.99 17.19
C SER A 226 2.02 41.64 17.24
N PRO A 227 2.18 41.02 18.42
CA PRO A 227 2.85 39.72 18.53
C PRO A 227 2.06 38.63 17.77
N LEU A 228 2.74 37.59 17.30
CA LEU A 228 2.05 36.36 16.91
C LEU A 228 1.44 35.73 18.17
N THR A 229 0.22 35.22 18.09
CA THR A 229 -0.43 34.52 19.21
C THR A 229 -1.06 33.22 18.72
N LEU A 230 -0.88 32.14 19.48
CA LEU A 230 -1.49 30.84 19.22
C LEU A 230 -2.63 30.61 20.23
N THR A 231 -3.80 30.23 19.73
CA THR A 231 -5.05 30.12 20.51
C THR A 231 -5.77 28.80 20.20
N ASP A 232 -6.82 28.47 20.96
CA ASP A 232 -7.71 27.30 20.74
C ASP A 232 -7.00 25.94 20.63
N ILE A 233 -5.85 25.79 21.29
CA ILE A 233 -5.00 24.59 21.18
C ILE A 233 -5.73 23.35 21.68
N ARG A 234 -5.72 22.28 20.87
CA ARG A 234 -6.31 20.95 21.14
C ARG A 234 -5.31 19.85 20.82
N PRO A 235 -5.43 18.65 21.43
CA PRO A 235 -6.41 18.29 22.47
C PRO A 235 -6.09 18.91 23.83
N LEU A 236 -7.11 19.12 24.66
CA LEU A 236 -6.97 19.50 26.08
C LEU A 236 -7.18 18.33 27.04
N THR A 237 -7.88 17.26 26.62
CA THR A 237 -8.10 16.07 27.47
C THR A 237 -7.85 14.76 26.70
N PRO A 238 -7.52 13.64 27.38
CA PRO A 238 -7.47 12.31 26.75
C PRO A 238 -8.82 11.82 26.19
N ASN A 239 -9.93 12.43 26.61
CA ASN A 239 -11.27 12.08 26.14
C ASN A 239 -11.65 12.79 24.84
N ASP A 240 -10.90 13.81 24.41
CA ASP A 240 -11.15 14.56 23.19
C ASP A 240 -11.23 13.58 21.99
N ALA A 241 -12.23 13.77 21.11
CA ALA A 241 -12.49 12.85 20.00
C ALA A 241 -11.32 12.75 19.01
N GLN A 242 -10.47 13.79 18.96
CA GLN A 242 -9.23 13.86 18.18
C GLN A 242 -8.12 12.90 18.65
N VAL A 243 -8.26 12.27 19.82
CA VAL A 243 -7.29 11.28 20.35
C VAL A 243 -7.82 9.86 20.12
N THR A 244 -7.01 8.98 19.56
CA THR A 244 -7.34 7.56 19.29
C THR A 244 -6.40 6.62 20.05
N VAL A 245 -6.45 5.32 19.73
CA VAL A 245 -5.56 4.30 20.30
C VAL A 245 -4.11 4.44 19.81
N THR A 246 -3.90 4.95 18.58
CA THR A 246 -2.58 5.01 17.92
C THR A 246 -2.28 6.33 17.21
N SER A 247 -3.13 7.34 17.33
CA SER A 247 -2.90 8.66 16.74
C SER A 247 -3.58 9.78 17.54
N ALA A 248 -3.13 11.01 17.36
CA ALA A 248 -3.83 12.19 17.87
C ALA A 248 -3.77 13.33 16.86
N THR A 249 -4.86 14.07 16.70
CA THR A 249 -4.88 15.30 15.89
C THR A 249 -4.73 16.51 16.81
N VAL A 250 -3.67 17.29 16.59
CA VAL A 250 -3.41 18.57 17.25
C VAL A 250 -3.95 19.69 16.37
N SER A 251 -4.61 20.71 16.94
CA SER A 251 -5.11 21.86 16.19
C SER A 251 -5.06 23.16 17.00
N TRP A 252 -4.86 24.30 16.34
CA TRP A 252 -4.83 25.63 16.96
C TRP A 252 -5.18 26.74 15.96
N THR A 253 -5.43 27.94 16.45
CA THR A 253 -5.68 29.16 15.66
C THR A 253 -4.53 30.16 15.85
N THR A 254 -4.33 31.08 14.90
CA THR A 254 -3.36 32.18 15.00
C THR A 254 -3.95 33.52 14.60
N ASN A 255 -3.39 34.62 15.13
CA ASN A 255 -3.80 35.99 14.78
C ASN A 255 -3.18 36.55 13.48
N LYS A 256 -2.33 35.76 12.80
CA LYS A 256 -1.60 36.10 11.57
C LYS A 256 -1.40 34.84 10.75
N LEU A 257 -1.49 34.97 9.43
CA LEU A 257 -1.14 33.91 8.48
C LEU A 257 0.26 33.36 8.81
N ALA A 258 0.35 32.08 9.19
CA ALA A 258 1.57 31.49 9.76
C ALA A 258 1.78 30.02 9.35
N SER A 259 2.99 29.51 9.58
CA SER A 259 3.33 28.09 9.34
C SER A 259 2.67 27.13 10.35
N THR A 260 2.60 25.85 9.97
CA THR A 260 1.98 24.78 10.76
C THR A 260 3.01 23.74 11.18
N ALA A 261 3.38 23.69 12.46
CA ALA A 261 4.25 22.64 13.02
C ALA A 261 3.92 22.26 14.48
N VAL A 262 4.25 21.03 14.85
CA VAL A 262 4.14 20.50 16.22
C VAL A 262 5.44 19.80 16.60
N GLU A 263 6.00 20.20 17.74
CA GLU A 263 7.01 19.42 18.44
C GLU A 263 6.31 18.46 19.42
N TYR A 264 6.72 17.20 19.49
CA TYR A 264 6.13 16.22 20.41
C TYR A 264 7.14 15.20 20.95
N GLY A 265 6.78 14.44 21.99
CA GLY A 265 7.63 13.38 22.54
C GLY A 265 7.05 12.67 23.76
N LEU A 266 7.79 11.70 24.30
CA LEU A 266 7.42 10.95 25.52
C LEU A 266 7.77 11.70 26.83
N SER A 267 8.36 12.89 26.73
CA SER A 267 8.67 13.77 27.86
C SER A 267 8.52 15.23 27.45
N ASP A 268 8.48 16.12 28.44
CA ASP A 268 8.48 17.58 28.31
C ASP A 268 9.67 18.16 27.53
N ARG A 269 10.78 17.41 27.43
CA ARG A 269 11.93 17.73 26.55
C ARG A 269 11.59 17.65 25.06
N LEU A 270 10.48 17.01 24.70
CA LEU A 270 10.04 16.71 23.33
C LEU A 270 11.14 15.92 22.57
N GLY A 271 11.14 15.94 21.23
CA GLY A 271 12.22 15.36 20.42
C GLY A 271 11.82 14.84 19.03
N ALA A 272 10.52 14.62 18.79
CA ALA A 272 9.98 14.42 17.45
C ALA A 272 9.42 15.75 16.91
N TRP A 273 9.57 15.97 15.61
CA TRP A 273 9.09 17.16 14.91
C TRP A 273 8.16 16.74 13.78
N ASN A 274 7.01 17.41 13.65
CA ASN A 274 6.07 17.21 12.56
C ASN A 274 5.65 18.59 12.01
N ALA A 275 5.98 18.88 10.75
CA ALA A 275 5.60 20.12 10.07
C ALA A 275 4.81 19.79 8.81
N VAL A 276 3.81 20.62 8.52
CA VAL A 276 2.96 20.52 7.34
C VAL A 276 3.47 21.50 6.29
N THR A 277 3.73 21.01 5.09
CA THR A 277 4.29 21.76 3.95
C THR A 277 3.21 22.35 3.05
N ASP A 278 2.12 22.82 3.66
CA ASP A 278 1.00 23.49 3.00
C ASP A 278 1.19 25.02 3.03
N PHE A 279 0.23 25.74 2.45
CA PHE A 279 0.06 27.19 2.64
C PHE A 279 0.11 27.59 4.13
N ARG A 280 0.69 28.78 4.40
CA ARG A 280 0.49 29.45 5.69
C ARG A 280 -0.99 29.77 5.86
N THR A 281 -1.48 29.64 7.09
CA THR A 281 -2.90 29.65 7.42
C THR A 281 -3.13 30.36 8.77
N PHE A 282 -4.39 30.65 9.09
CA PHE A 282 -4.84 31.11 10.42
C PHE A 282 -5.39 29.97 11.28
N SER A 283 -5.68 28.81 10.68
CA SER A 283 -6.27 27.63 11.33
C SER A 283 -5.43 26.41 10.99
N HIS A 284 -4.86 25.78 12.02
CA HIS A 284 -3.79 24.80 11.91
C HIS A 284 -4.25 23.42 12.39
N VAL A 285 -3.84 22.37 11.68
CA VAL A 285 -4.14 20.96 12.02
C VAL A 285 -2.92 20.11 11.72
N VAL A 286 -2.51 19.24 12.65
CA VAL A 286 -1.42 18.27 12.49
C VAL A 286 -1.83 16.92 13.05
N ARG A 287 -1.73 15.86 12.24
CA ARG A 287 -1.97 14.48 12.70
C ARG A 287 -0.67 13.83 13.15
N LEU A 288 -0.59 13.48 14.43
CA LEU A 288 0.45 12.64 15.01
C LEU A 288 0.04 11.17 14.85
N ALA A 289 0.74 10.42 14.01
CA ALA A 289 0.49 9.01 13.75
C ALA A 289 1.43 8.09 14.58
N ASP A 290 1.18 6.79 14.50
CA ASP A 290 2.03 5.70 15.02
C ASP A 290 2.44 5.84 16.50
N LEU A 291 1.53 6.42 17.28
CA LEU A 291 1.64 6.54 18.72
C LEU A 291 1.34 5.19 19.38
N LYS A 292 2.00 4.92 20.51
CA LYS A 292 1.73 3.72 21.31
C LYS A 292 0.39 3.87 22.05
N PRO A 293 -0.40 2.79 22.25
CA PRO A 293 -1.60 2.81 23.10
C PRO A 293 -1.28 3.12 24.57
N ASP A 294 -2.27 3.63 25.31
CA ASP A 294 -2.21 3.90 26.76
C ASP A 294 -0.96 4.68 27.21
N THR A 295 -0.46 5.58 26.34
CA THR A 295 0.84 6.23 26.49
C THR A 295 0.69 7.75 26.53
N ARG A 296 1.31 8.39 27.53
CA ARG A 296 1.38 9.85 27.61
C ARG A 296 2.38 10.40 26.58
N TYR A 297 1.94 11.39 25.83
CA TYR A 297 2.79 12.23 24.98
C TYR A 297 2.67 13.69 25.40
N TYR A 298 3.76 14.43 25.28
CA TYR A 298 3.83 15.88 25.45
C TYR A 298 3.97 16.52 24.07
N PHE A 299 3.40 17.71 23.89
CA PHE A 299 3.50 18.45 22.62
C PHE A 299 3.44 19.97 22.81
N ARG A 300 3.93 20.72 21.83
CA ARG A 300 3.65 22.15 21.65
C ARG A 300 3.46 22.49 20.18
N ALA A 301 2.54 23.42 19.93
CA ALA A 301 2.37 24.03 18.61
C ALA A 301 3.47 25.06 18.37
N VAL A 302 3.93 25.15 17.12
CA VAL A 302 4.95 26.10 16.66
C VAL A 302 4.49 26.72 15.35
N SER A 303 4.43 28.04 15.30
CA SER A 303 4.01 28.79 14.12
C SER A 303 4.93 29.98 13.88
N ARG A 304 5.16 30.30 12.60
CA ARG A 304 6.02 31.39 12.14
C ARG A 304 5.26 32.29 11.17
N ASP A 305 5.14 33.58 11.49
CA ASP A 305 4.27 34.53 10.77
C ASP A 305 4.91 35.09 9.46
N VAL A 306 4.12 35.89 8.73
CA VAL A 306 4.58 36.61 7.53
C VAL A 306 5.71 37.63 7.76
N PHE A 307 6.06 37.91 9.01
CA PHE A 307 7.19 38.77 9.41
C PHE A 307 8.37 37.95 9.97
N ASN A 308 8.37 36.62 9.73
CA ASN A 308 9.39 35.66 10.16
C ASN A 308 9.54 35.54 11.70
N ARG A 309 8.55 35.97 12.49
CA ARG A 309 8.52 35.77 13.95
C ARG A 309 7.96 34.39 14.25
N GLU A 310 8.72 33.59 15.01
CA GLU A 310 8.27 32.31 15.54
C GLU A 310 7.68 32.49 16.94
N GLU A 311 6.56 31.82 17.22
CA GLU A 311 5.94 31.73 18.53
C GLU A 311 5.62 30.26 18.85
N LYS A 312 5.67 29.90 20.14
CA LYS A 312 5.46 28.52 20.61
C LYS A 312 4.41 28.48 21.71
N SER A 313 3.52 27.50 21.67
CA SER A 313 2.61 27.28 22.79
C SER A 313 3.37 26.85 24.05
N ALA A 314 2.68 26.93 25.19
CA ALA A 314 3.03 26.13 26.36
C ALA A 314 3.10 24.63 25.98
N ILE A 315 3.76 23.83 26.83
CA ILE A 315 3.79 22.37 26.65
C ILE A 315 2.45 21.80 27.16
N HIS A 316 1.71 21.17 26.26
CA HIS A 316 0.50 20.41 26.53
C HIS A 316 0.84 18.91 26.64
N SER A 317 -0.11 18.09 27.09
CA SER A 317 0.04 16.63 27.04
C SER A 317 -1.28 15.93 26.75
N LEU A 318 -1.18 14.77 26.11
CA LEU A 318 -2.29 13.86 25.82
C LEU A 318 -1.93 12.45 26.29
N ILE A 319 -2.92 11.58 26.43
CA ILE A 319 -2.73 10.14 26.63
C ILE A 319 -3.53 9.45 25.53
N THR A 320 -2.89 8.61 24.74
CA THR A 320 -3.59 7.77 23.75
C THR A 320 -4.55 6.82 24.44
N LYS A 321 -5.66 6.49 23.76
CA LYS A 321 -6.67 5.58 24.33
C LYS A 321 -6.05 4.18 24.49
N ALA A 322 -6.40 3.50 25.59
CA ALA A 322 -5.93 2.14 25.80
C ALA A 322 -6.46 1.22 24.69
N GLN A 323 -5.63 0.26 24.24
CA GLN A 323 -6.10 -0.77 23.33
C GLN A 323 -7.17 -1.60 24.05
N PRO A 324 -8.35 -1.85 23.43
CA PRO A 324 -9.37 -2.69 24.03
C PRO A 324 -8.80 -4.05 24.42
N LYS A 325 -9.25 -4.62 25.53
CA LYS A 325 -8.92 -6.00 25.88
C LYS A 325 -9.82 -6.94 25.07
N PRO A 326 -9.27 -7.99 24.44
CA PRO A 326 -10.06 -9.08 23.88
C PRO A 326 -11.14 -9.57 24.85
N PRO A 327 -12.38 -9.85 24.38
CA PRO A 327 -13.44 -10.41 25.21
C PRO A 327 -12.99 -11.63 26.02
N ALA A 328 -13.41 -11.70 27.28
CA ALA A 328 -13.10 -12.83 28.15
C ALA A 328 -13.71 -14.13 27.60
N LEU A 329 -12.96 -15.22 27.73
CA LEU A 329 -13.34 -16.51 27.15
C LEU A 329 -14.50 -17.17 27.88
N VAL A 330 -15.51 -17.56 27.11
CA VAL A 330 -16.34 -18.72 27.42
C VAL A 330 -15.83 -19.87 26.55
N ILE A 331 -15.14 -20.82 27.18
CA ILE A 331 -14.72 -22.07 26.53
C ILE A 331 -15.81 -23.10 26.82
N SER A 332 -16.33 -23.77 25.79
CA SER A 332 -17.26 -24.88 26.00
C SER A 332 -16.56 -26.01 26.77
N PRO A 333 -17.20 -26.66 27.77
CA PRO A 333 -16.58 -27.77 28.51
C PRO A 333 -16.29 -28.98 27.61
N ASP A 334 -17.04 -29.14 26.53
CA ASP A 334 -16.92 -30.24 25.57
C ASP A 334 -15.69 -30.09 24.67
N ARG A 335 -14.51 -30.40 25.24
CA ARG A 335 -13.25 -30.50 24.48
C ARG A 335 -13.37 -31.66 23.47
N PRO A 336 -13.11 -31.44 22.17
CA PRO A 336 -13.21 -32.52 21.19
C PRO A 336 -12.17 -33.63 21.45
N VAL A 337 -12.56 -34.88 21.18
CA VAL A 337 -11.72 -36.06 21.44
C VAL A 337 -11.26 -36.67 20.13
N VAL A 338 -9.94 -36.79 19.96
CA VAL A 338 -9.35 -37.42 18.77
C VAL A 338 -9.15 -38.91 19.05
N LEU A 339 -10.18 -39.71 18.77
CA LEU A 339 -10.13 -41.16 18.87
C LEU A 339 -9.07 -41.73 17.91
N GLY A 340 -8.08 -42.45 18.45
CA GLY A 340 -6.98 -43.03 17.66
C GLY A 340 -5.63 -43.07 18.39
N PHE A 341 -5.42 -42.28 19.45
CA PHE A 341 -4.18 -42.27 20.22
C PHE A 341 -4.43 -42.21 21.74
N THR A 342 -4.51 -43.38 22.37
CA THR A 342 -4.90 -43.58 23.78
C THR A 342 -3.74 -43.63 24.77
N ALA A 343 -2.51 -43.28 24.35
CA ALA A 343 -1.33 -43.40 25.20
C ALA A 343 -1.35 -42.40 26.38
N THR A 344 -1.64 -42.90 27.58
CA THR A 344 -1.61 -42.16 28.86
C THR A 344 -0.19 -41.95 29.39
N ALA A 345 0.74 -42.86 29.07
CA ALA A 345 2.13 -42.74 29.50
C ALA A 345 2.82 -41.52 28.86
N HIS A 346 3.40 -40.66 29.72
CA HIS A 346 4.23 -39.54 29.33
C HIS A 346 5.35 -39.95 28.34
N THR A 347 5.54 -39.15 27.29
CA THR A 347 6.62 -39.36 26.32
C THR A 347 7.96 -39.09 26.99
N LYS A 348 8.78 -40.13 27.14
CA LYS A 348 10.13 -39.99 27.72
C LYS A 348 11.03 -39.13 26.82
N PRO A 349 11.73 -38.13 27.36
CA PRO A 349 12.75 -37.39 26.61
C PRO A 349 14.00 -38.23 26.40
N SER A 350 14.70 -37.99 25.29
CA SER A 350 16.06 -38.50 25.08
C SER A 350 17.13 -37.56 25.65
N ALA A 351 16.83 -36.26 25.76
CA ALA A 351 17.70 -35.26 26.37
C ALA A 351 16.91 -34.02 26.83
N LEU A 352 17.52 -33.23 27.72
CA LEU A 352 17.12 -31.87 28.06
C LEU A 352 18.23 -30.89 27.65
N HIS A 353 17.87 -29.85 26.90
CA HIS A 353 18.80 -28.90 26.32
C HIS A 353 18.35 -27.45 26.52
N ARG A 354 19.31 -26.53 26.64
CA ARG A 354 19.11 -25.08 26.68
C ARG A 354 20.06 -24.42 25.69
N ALA A 355 19.59 -23.44 24.92
CA ALA A 355 20.49 -22.65 24.08
C ALA A 355 21.35 -21.71 24.94
N LYS A 356 22.63 -21.55 24.63
CA LYS A 356 23.52 -20.60 25.34
C LYS A 356 22.88 -19.20 25.41
N GLY A 357 22.75 -18.68 26.63
CA GLY A 357 22.13 -17.37 26.91
C GLY A 357 20.59 -17.32 26.84
N SER A 358 19.91 -18.44 26.53
CA SER A 358 18.44 -18.50 26.53
C SER A 358 17.90 -19.02 27.87
N PRO A 359 16.76 -18.49 28.38
CA PRO A 359 16.06 -19.09 29.51
C PRO A 359 15.27 -20.37 29.12
N ASP A 360 15.01 -20.58 27.83
CA ASP A 360 14.14 -21.66 27.35
C ASP A 360 14.82 -23.03 27.39
N ILE A 361 14.19 -23.97 28.10
CA ILE A 361 14.60 -25.37 28.20
C ILE A 361 13.72 -26.21 27.27
N TYR A 362 14.36 -27.02 26.42
CA TYR A 362 13.73 -27.91 25.46
C TYR A 362 13.98 -29.37 25.82
N ALA A 363 12.92 -30.16 25.83
CA ALA A 363 12.99 -31.62 25.88
C ALA A 363 12.98 -32.20 24.47
N ILE A 364 13.86 -33.16 24.18
CA ILE A 364 13.86 -33.88 22.90
C ILE A 364 12.93 -35.09 23.02
N LEU A 365 11.69 -34.91 22.57
CA LEU A 365 10.61 -35.89 22.61
C LEU A 365 10.41 -36.48 21.21
N LYS A 366 10.68 -37.78 21.01
CA LYS A 366 10.54 -38.47 19.71
C LYS A 366 11.25 -37.73 18.54
N ASN A 367 12.49 -37.31 18.75
CA ASN A 367 13.29 -36.51 17.80
C ASN A 367 12.67 -35.13 17.45
N GLN A 368 11.81 -34.58 18.31
CA GLN A 368 11.23 -33.23 18.18
C GLN A 368 11.57 -32.41 19.43
N LYS A 369 11.81 -31.10 19.29
CA LYS A 369 11.99 -30.23 20.46
C LYS A 369 10.65 -29.73 20.98
N TYR A 370 10.36 -30.05 22.24
CA TYR A 370 9.24 -29.52 23.01
C TYR A 370 9.78 -28.49 24.00
N ARG A 371 9.28 -27.26 23.96
CA ARG A 371 9.59 -26.24 24.99
C ARG A 371 8.90 -26.66 26.28
N VAL A 372 9.64 -26.79 27.38
CA VAL A 372 9.04 -27.06 28.70
C VAL A 372 8.54 -25.71 29.27
N PRO A 373 7.23 -25.50 29.45
CA PRO A 373 6.70 -24.21 29.86
C PRO A 373 6.83 -23.98 31.38
N ASN A 374 6.99 -25.04 32.16
CA ASN A 374 7.08 -25.00 33.62
C ASN A 374 8.40 -25.59 34.11
N VAL A 375 9.27 -24.77 34.72
CA VAL A 375 10.55 -25.23 35.27
C VAL A 375 10.36 -26.27 36.40
N GLN A 376 9.23 -26.26 37.12
CA GLN A 376 8.93 -27.27 38.15
C GLN A 376 8.65 -28.66 37.55
N SER A 377 8.28 -28.76 36.27
CA SER A 377 8.07 -30.06 35.61
C SER A 377 9.39 -30.82 35.44
N LEU A 378 10.54 -30.15 35.40
CA LEU A 378 11.86 -30.77 35.39
C LEU A 378 12.15 -31.61 36.66
N LYS A 379 11.40 -31.39 37.75
CA LYS A 379 11.48 -32.17 39.00
C LYS A 379 10.55 -33.39 39.02
N ARG A 380 9.78 -33.63 37.94
CA ARG A 380 8.74 -34.66 37.86
C ARG A 380 8.98 -35.60 36.67
N THR A 381 8.49 -36.82 36.76
CA THR A 381 8.42 -37.75 35.60
C THR A 381 7.67 -37.06 34.45
N PRO A 382 8.17 -37.08 33.19
CA PRO A 382 9.27 -37.89 32.66
C PRO A 382 10.65 -37.19 32.66
N PHE A 383 10.77 -35.98 33.21
CA PHE A 383 11.97 -35.15 33.13
C PHE A 383 12.94 -35.32 34.32
N ALA A 384 12.44 -35.77 35.47
CA ALA A 384 13.20 -35.95 36.70
C ALA A 384 14.46 -36.80 36.52
N GLY A 385 15.58 -36.34 37.10
CA GLY A 385 16.88 -37.02 37.05
C GLY A 385 17.70 -36.77 35.78
N ILE A 386 17.16 -36.06 34.78
CA ILE A 386 17.86 -35.77 33.52
C ILE A 386 18.55 -34.41 33.61
N ALA A 387 19.84 -34.36 33.28
CA ALA A 387 20.62 -33.12 33.29
C ALA A 387 20.22 -32.20 32.12
N VAL A 388 19.97 -30.92 32.42
CA VAL A 388 19.81 -29.88 31.39
C VAL A 388 21.20 -29.46 30.90
N THR A 389 21.50 -29.74 29.63
CA THR A 389 22.80 -29.42 29.02
C THR A 389 22.72 -28.18 28.14
N GLU A 390 23.79 -27.38 28.09
CA GLU A 390 23.84 -26.18 27.26
C GLU A 390 24.42 -26.49 25.87
N VAL A 391 23.76 -26.00 24.82
CA VAL A 391 24.07 -26.30 23.41
C VAL A 391 23.97 -25.04 22.53
N SER A 392 24.46 -25.12 21.28
CA SER A 392 24.25 -24.05 20.30
C SER A 392 22.80 -24.00 19.81
N LYS A 393 22.40 -22.85 19.26
CA LYS A 393 21.09 -22.71 18.62
C LYS A 393 20.94 -23.69 17.45
N ASP A 394 21.99 -23.85 16.64
CA ASP A 394 22.03 -24.73 15.45
C ASP A 394 22.04 -26.23 15.81
N PHE A 395 22.39 -26.57 17.06
CA PHE A 395 22.11 -27.90 17.60
C PHE A 395 20.60 -28.09 17.83
N LEU A 396 19.94 -27.12 18.46
CA LEU A 396 18.49 -27.19 18.70
C LEU A 396 17.67 -27.07 17.41
N ASP A 397 18.09 -26.28 16.42
CA ASP A 397 17.35 -26.09 15.16
C ASP A 397 17.42 -27.29 14.19
N ARG A 398 18.27 -28.30 14.46
CA ARG A 398 18.18 -29.63 13.84
C ARG A 398 16.93 -30.41 14.25
N PHE A 399 16.35 -30.12 15.41
CA PHE A 399 15.15 -30.80 15.89
C PHE A 399 13.89 -30.00 15.47
N PRO A 400 12.96 -30.57 14.69
CA PRO A 400 11.69 -29.92 14.40
C PRO A 400 10.91 -29.68 15.70
N PHE A 401 10.14 -28.60 15.76
CA PHE A 401 9.31 -28.30 16.92
C PHE A 401 8.19 -29.34 17.09
N ALA A 402 7.88 -29.73 18.34
CA ALA A 402 6.82 -30.67 18.67
C ALA A 402 5.43 -30.02 18.49
N GLN A 403 4.92 -30.04 17.26
CA GLN A 403 3.65 -29.39 16.89
C GLN A 403 2.39 -30.13 17.38
N LEU A 404 2.48 -31.39 17.80
CA LEU A 404 1.33 -32.21 18.20
C LEU A 404 1.51 -32.73 19.63
N ALA A 405 0.64 -32.32 20.54
CA ALA A 405 0.70 -32.72 21.94
C ALA A 405 -0.68 -33.10 22.49
N LYS A 406 -0.73 -34.02 23.45
CA LYS A 406 -1.89 -34.23 24.34
C LYS A 406 -1.43 -34.37 25.79
N ALA A 407 -2.36 -34.22 26.72
CA ALA A 407 -2.07 -34.55 28.12
C ALA A 407 -2.06 -36.06 28.38
N ASP A 408 -1.52 -36.48 29.51
CA ASP A 408 -1.62 -37.83 30.04
C ASP A 408 -3.06 -38.23 30.38
N ASP A 409 -3.84 -37.32 30.97
CA ASP A 409 -5.24 -37.50 31.38
C ASP A 409 -6.29 -37.33 30.25
N SER A 410 -5.90 -36.77 29.10
CA SER A 410 -6.83 -36.36 28.04
C SER A 410 -6.60 -37.09 26.71
N ASN A 411 -7.68 -37.26 25.93
CA ASN A 411 -7.65 -37.72 24.54
C ASN A 411 -7.87 -36.57 23.52
N THR A 412 -7.89 -35.32 23.96
CA THR A 412 -7.83 -34.16 23.05
C THR A 412 -6.39 -33.96 22.58
N VAL A 413 -6.14 -34.12 21.29
CA VAL A 413 -4.86 -33.74 20.67
C VAL A 413 -4.91 -32.26 20.30
N TYR A 414 -3.87 -31.52 20.65
CA TYR A 414 -3.70 -30.11 20.34
C TYR A 414 -2.57 -29.89 19.32
N TYR A 415 -2.81 -28.96 18.40
CA TYR A 415 -1.76 -28.34 17.61
C TYR A 415 -1.13 -27.18 18.40
N LEU A 416 0.19 -27.24 18.60
CA LEU A 416 0.97 -26.20 19.27
C LEU A 416 1.52 -25.20 18.24
N TYR A 417 0.76 -24.14 17.98
CA TYR A 417 1.09 -23.09 17.03
C TYR A 417 2.09 -22.08 17.64
N ARG A 418 3.21 -21.83 16.96
CA ARG A 418 4.23 -20.85 17.37
C ARG A 418 3.97 -19.51 16.68
N ARG A 419 3.58 -18.49 17.45
CA ARG A 419 3.42 -17.11 16.97
C ARG A 419 4.77 -16.50 16.53
N PRO A 420 4.78 -15.44 15.71
CA PRO A 420 6.00 -14.74 15.31
C PRO A 420 6.87 -14.27 16.49
N ASN A 421 6.24 -13.90 17.61
CA ASN A 421 6.88 -13.51 18.86
C ASN A 421 7.44 -14.69 19.69
N ASN A 422 7.51 -15.90 19.14
CA ASN A 422 7.90 -17.18 19.75
C ASN A 422 6.96 -17.76 20.82
N HIS A 423 5.95 -17.02 21.31
CA HIS A 423 4.98 -17.59 22.23
C HIS A 423 4.07 -18.61 21.53
N LEU A 424 3.72 -19.67 22.24
CA LEU A 424 2.90 -20.76 21.73
C LEU A 424 1.41 -20.52 22.04
N LEU A 425 0.54 -21.04 21.18
CA LEU A 425 -0.90 -21.20 21.37
C LEU A 425 -1.27 -22.68 21.18
N LYS A 426 -2.30 -23.17 21.87
CA LYS A 426 -2.87 -24.51 21.64
C LYS A 426 -4.22 -24.43 20.91
N LEU A 427 -4.34 -25.13 19.79
CA LEU A 427 -5.60 -25.31 19.06
C LEU A 427 -6.02 -26.77 19.16
N ALA A 428 -7.21 -27.06 19.68
CA ALA A 428 -7.70 -28.44 19.75
C ALA A 428 -7.97 -28.97 18.34
N ILE A 429 -7.64 -30.23 18.07
CA ILE A 429 -7.95 -30.90 16.80
C ILE A 429 -9.35 -31.54 16.94
N PRO A 430 -10.36 -31.16 16.13
CA PRO A 430 -11.75 -31.54 16.40
C PRO A 430 -12.09 -33.02 16.17
N SER A 431 -11.39 -33.71 15.26
CA SER A 431 -11.69 -35.10 14.93
C SER A 431 -10.49 -35.81 14.28
N PRO A 432 -10.50 -37.16 14.17
CA PRO A 432 -9.48 -37.90 13.43
C PRO A 432 -9.43 -37.53 11.94
N SER A 433 -10.55 -37.17 11.32
CA SER A 433 -10.60 -36.69 9.94
C SER A 433 -9.86 -35.36 9.79
N VAL A 434 -10.04 -34.44 10.74
CA VAL A 434 -9.27 -33.18 10.78
C VAL A 434 -7.81 -33.42 11.14
N PHE A 435 -7.49 -34.42 11.97
CA PHE A 435 -6.09 -34.80 12.23
C PHE A 435 -5.39 -35.22 10.93
N LEU A 436 -6.05 -36.03 10.10
CA LEU A 436 -5.50 -36.59 8.87
C LEU A 436 -5.46 -35.60 7.70
N SER A 437 -6.30 -34.55 7.68
CA SER A 437 -6.30 -33.55 6.60
C SER A 437 -5.09 -32.59 6.59
N TYR A 438 -4.24 -32.61 7.62
CA TYR A 438 -2.93 -31.94 7.60
C TYR A 438 -1.84 -32.93 7.15
N PRO A 439 -1.21 -32.77 5.97
CA PRO A 439 -0.29 -33.78 5.42
C PRO A 439 0.92 -34.13 6.29
N ARG A 440 1.32 -33.22 7.19
CA ARG A 440 2.45 -33.37 8.14
C ARG A 440 2.06 -34.04 9.45
N ASN A 441 0.76 -34.18 9.76
CA ASN A 441 0.31 -34.88 10.96
C ASN A 441 0.53 -36.39 10.81
N LYS A 442 1.06 -37.02 11.86
CA LYS A 442 1.28 -38.46 11.97
C LYS A 442 1.12 -38.85 13.45
N TRP A 443 0.47 -39.98 13.73
CA TRP A 443 0.09 -40.39 15.09
C TRP A 443 1.30 -40.68 15.99
N ASP A 444 2.37 -41.22 15.42
CA ASP A 444 3.66 -41.45 16.08
C ASP A 444 4.26 -40.13 16.60
N ARG A 445 4.08 -39.00 15.91
CA ARG A 445 4.63 -37.69 16.27
C ARG A 445 3.92 -36.97 17.41
N ILE A 446 2.78 -37.46 17.88
CA ILE A 446 2.08 -36.90 19.06
C ILE A 446 2.93 -37.14 20.31
N VAL A 447 3.14 -36.11 21.12
CA VAL A 447 3.79 -36.22 22.44
C VAL A 447 2.75 -36.18 23.57
N THR A 448 2.86 -37.11 24.51
CA THR A 448 2.08 -37.09 25.76
C THR A 448 2.87 -36.32 26.83
N ILE A 449 2.29 -35.25 27.37
CA ILE A 449 2.88 -34.31 28.33
C ILE A 449 1.96 -34.12 29.56
N ASP A 450 2.44 -33.43 30.60
CA ASP A 450 1.66 -33.14 31.80
C ASP A 450 0.53 -32.13 31.47
N GLN A 451 -0.73 -32.41 31.86
CA GLN A 451 -1.86 -31.49 31.65
C GLN A 451 -1.58 -30.07 32.19
N ARG A 452 -0.79 -29.94 33.26
CA ARG A 452 -0.41 -28.64 33.87
C ARG A 452 0.58 -27.85 33.00
N ASP A 453 1.39 -28.54 32.20
CA ASP A 453 2.26 -27.89 31.20
C ASP A 453 1.45 -27.53 29.95
N LEU A 454 0.49 -28.37 29.56
CA LEU A 454 -0.43 -28.10 28.45
C LEU A 454 -1.36 -26.91 28.74
N ASP A 455 -1.78 -26.68 29.98
CA ASP A 455 -2.63 -25.53 30.37
C ASP A 455 -1.88 -24.20 30.50
N LEU A 456 -0.54 -24.19 30.47
CA LEU A 456 0.25 -22.95 30.35
C LEU A 456 0.29 -22.41 28.90
N TYR A 457 -0.23 -23.16 27.92
CA TYR A 457 -0.42 -22.66 26.56
C TYR A 457 -1.82 -22.05 26.40
N PRO A 458 -1.94 -20.74 26.10
CA PRO A 458 -3.22 -20.10 25.82
C PRO A 458 -3.92 -20.77 24.63
N HIS A 459 -5.25 -20.83 24.66
CA HIS A 459 -6.03 -21.35 23.55
C HIS A 459 -5.90 -20.44 22.32
N ALA A 460 -5.79 -21.03 21.14
CA ALA A 460 -5.93 -20.31 19.87
C ALA A 460 -7.41 -19.96 19.66
N LEU A 461 -7.70 -18.67 19.56
CA LEU A 461 -9.07 -18.15 19.46
C LEU A 461 -9.43 -17.63 18.08
N LEU A 462 -8.42 -17.23 17.32
CA LEU A 462 -8.57 -16.58 16.03
C LEU A 462 -8.04 -17.53 14.98
N ILE A 463 -8.87 -17.87 13.99
CA ILE A 463 -8.48 -18.74 12.88
C ILE A 463 -8.82 -18.13 11.53
N LYS A 464 -8.08 -18.53 10.50
CA LYS A 464 -8.42 -18.31 9.08
C LYS A 464 -7.94 -19.49 8.25
N THR A 465 -8.50 -19.68 7.06
CA THR A 465 -7.81 -20.48 6.03
C THR A 465 -6.71 -19.67 5.37
N ARG A 466 -5.70 -20.35 4.80
CA ARG A 466 -4.56 -19.71 4.14
C ARG A 466 -4.99 -18.77 3.00
N ASP A 467 -6.01 -19.19 2.25
CA ASP A 467 -6.43 -18.58 0.98
C ASP A 467 -7.57 -17.55 1.14
N LYS A 468 -8.04 -17.33 2.39
CA LYS A 468 -9.03 -16.30 2.72
C LYS A 468 -8.43 -15.21 3.61
N LYS A 469 -8.87 -13.97 3.39
CA LYS A 469 -8.59 -12.82 4.29
C LYS A 469 -9.51 -12.78 5.51
N GLU A 470 -10.63 -13.51 5.46
CA GLU A 470 -11.63 -13.60 6.53
C GLU A 470 -11.04 -14.31 7.76
N VAL A 471 -11.04 -13.62 8.90
CA VAL A 471 -10.67 -14.17 10.21
C VAL A 471 -11.96 -14.46 10.99
N TYR A 472 -11.95 -15.54 11.76
CA TYR A 472 -13.06 -15.94 12.62
C TYR A 472 -12.60 -16.04 14.08
N LEU A 473 -13.45 -15.58 15.01
CA LEU A 473 -13.34 -15.86 16.44
C LEU A 473 -14.01 -17.21 16.73
N LEU A 474 -13.31 -18.10 17.43
CA LEU A 474 -13.86 -19.32 17.99
C LEU A 474 -14.54 -19.04 19.34
N GLN A 475 -15.83 -19.32 19.44
CA GLN A 475 -16.64 -19.12 20.64
C GLN A 475 -17.75 -20.19 20.69
N ASN A 476 -17.88 -20.92 21.81
CA ASN A 476 -18.93 -21.93 22.02
C ASN A 476 -19.09 -22.96 20.88
N ASN A 477 -17.98 -23.47 20.33
CA ASN A 477 -17.91 -24.35 19.15
C ASN A 477 -18.40 -23.74 17.81
N SER A 478 -18.79 -22.47 17.79
CA SER A 478 -19.04 -21.70 16.57
C SER A 478 -17.78 -20.92 16.14
N LYS A 479 -17.65 -20.69 14.83
CA LYS A 479 -16.76 -19.68 14.23
C LYS A 479 -17.58 -18.43 13.90
N ARG A 480 -17.12 -17.26 14.36
CA ARG A 480 -17.78 -15.97 14.14
C ARG A 480 -16.91 -15.05 13.28
N PRO A 481 -17.28 -14.74 12.03
CA PRO A 481 -16.48 -13.89 11.14
C PRO A 481 -16.44 -12.44 11.62
N PHE A 482 -15.29 -11.78 11.49
CA PHE A 482 -15.21 -10.32 11.66
C PHE A 482 -15.62 -9.61 10.37
N LEU A 483 -16.47 -8.58 10.49
CA LEU A 483 -16.99 -7.83 9.34
C LEU A 483 -15.89 -7.00 8.64
N SER A 484 -14.85 -6.59 9.38
CA SER A 484 -13.72 -5.80 8.85
C SER A 484 -12.48 -5.95 9.74
N SER A 485 -11.32 -5.44 9.27
CA SER A 485 -10.14 -5.25 10.13
C SER A 485 -10.42 -4.28 11.27
N GLN A 486 -11.22 -3.25 11.06
CA GLN A 486 -11.64 -2.30 12.10
C GLN A 486 -12.46 -2.99 13.21
N ALA A 487 -13.32 -3.97 12.86
CA ALA A 487 -14.04 -4.78 13.84
C ALA A 487 -13.07 -5.66 14.65
N PHE A 488 -12.13 -6.31 13.98
CA PHE A 488 -11.10 -7.17 14.59
C PHE A 488 -10.20 -6.40 15.57
N GLU A 489 -9.58 -5.30 15.11
CA GLU A 489 -8.71 -4.43 15.92
C GLU A 489 -9.51 -3.67 16.99
N GLY A 490 -10.75 -3.30 16.69
CA GLY A 490 -11.68 -2.63 17.61
C GLY A 490 -12.16 -3.50 18.77
N LYS A 491 -12.11 -4.84 18.64
CA LYS A 491 -12.24 -5.77 19.79
C LYS A 491 -10.91 -6.04 20.50
N GLY A 492 -9.81 -5.40 20.09
CA GLY A 492 -8.49 -5.55 20.69
C GLY A 492 -7.67 -6.72 20.17
N PHE A 493 -8.16 -7.48 19.18
CA PHE A 493 -7.43 -8.60 18.61
C PHE A 493 -6.25 -8.14 17.73
N ARG A 494 -5.30 -9.04 17.51
CA ARG A 494 -4.02 -8.75 16.84
C ARG A 494 -3.69 -9.87 15.87
N TYR A 495 -3.22 -9.55 14.66
CA TYR A 495 -2.97 -10.55 13.63
C TYR A 495 -1.87 -11.58 14.00
N GLU A 496 -0.98 -11.26 14.96
CA GLU A 496 0.00 -12.23 15.50
C GLU A 496 -0.63 -13.38 16.31
N ASP A 497 -1.89 -13.27 16.71
CA ASP A 497 -2.64 -14.27 17.47
C ASP A 497 -3.54 -15.16 16.58
N VAL A 498 -3.52 -14.96 15.25
CA VAL A 498 -4.32 -15.70 14.27
C VAL A 498 -3.60 -16.97 13.82
N VAL A 499 -4.26 -18.13 13.99
CA VAL A 499 -3.76 -19.44 13.57
C VAL A 499 -4.30 -19.79 12.18
N GLU A 500 -3.41 -20.22 11.29
CA GLU A 500 -3.82 -20.73 9.97
C GLU A 500 -4.27 -22.19 10.07
N VAL A 501 -5.44 -22.49 9.52
CA VAL A 501 -6.05 -23.83 9.46
C VAL A 501 -6.39 -24.22 8.03
N ASN A 502 -6.59 -25.51 7.77
CA ASN A 502 -7.14 -26.00 6.50
C ASN A 502 -8.69 -25.90 6.48
N PRO A 503 -9.34 -25.97 5.29
CA PRO A 503 -10.79 -25.86 5.17
C PRO A 503 -11.55 -26.92 5.97
N GLU A 504 -11.02 -28.13 6.10
CA GLU A 504 -11.63 -29.24 6.83
C GLU A 504 -11.74 -28.95 8.33
N HIS A 505 -10.73 -28.30 8.91
CA HIS A 505 -10.78 -27.83 10.30
C HIS A 505 -11.71 -26.62 10.44
N LEU A 506 -11.71 -25.67 9.50
CA LEU A 506 -12.65 -24.55 9.53
C LEU A 506 -14.12 -25.03 9.41
N ALA A 507 -14.37 -26.15 8.73
CA ALA A 507 -15.69 -26.71 8.51
C ALA A 507 -16.34 -27.33 9.76
N THR A 508 -15.58 -27.75 10.79
CA THR A 508 -16.17 -28.40 11.97
C THR A 508 -16.86 -27.45 12.95
N TYR A 509 -16.64 -26.14 12.80
CA TYR A 509 -17.27 -25.11 13.64
C TYR A 509 -18.51 -24.55 12.94
N GLU A 510 -19.63 -24.42 13.64
CA GLU A 510 -20.84 -23.80 13.08
C GLU A 510 -20.59 -22.31 12.78
N THR A 511 -21.14 -21.76 11.69
CA THR A 511 -20.97 -20.33 11.39
C THR A 511 -21.95 -19.50 12.22
N GLY A 512 -21.44 -18.84 13.25
CA GLY A 512 -22.21 -17.90 14.08
C GLY A 512 -22.29 -16.51 13.46
N ALA A 513 -23.09 -15.64 14.09
CA ALA A 513 -23.27 -14.25 13.63
C ALA A 513 -21.94 -13.47 13.60
N PHE A 514 -21.86 -12.51 12.67
CA PHE A 514 -20.72 -11.62 12.47
C PHE A 514 -20.32 -10.86 13.75
N ILE A 515 -19.11 -10.29 13.72
CA ILE A 515 -18.59 -9.36 14.71
C ILE A 515 -18.33 -8.02 14.00
N GLU A 516 -19.12 -7.03 14.37
CA GLU A 516 -18.93 -5.59 14.12
C GLU A 516 -17.96 -4.99 15.14
#